data_AF-A0A1W6U0P4-F1
#
_entry.id   AF-A0A1W6U0P4-F1
#
_cell.length_a   1.000
_cell.length_b   1.000
_cell.length_c   1.000
_cell.angle_alpha   90.00
_cell.angle_beta   90.00
_cell.angle_gamma   90.00
#
_symmetry.space_group_name_H-M   'P 1'
#
loop_
_entity.id
_entity.type
_entity.pdbx_description
1 polymer ?
#
loop_
_entity_poly.entity_id
_entity_poly.type
_entity_poly.pdbx_seq_one_letter_code
_entity_poly.pdbx_strand_id
1 'polypeptide(L)' 'MSNTPKTVNEALSLAGKTWSIGEDVREITRIENAQVSQYDRRTVMADVYWRKPGGKERIKPTPLTTFTTWLNKATPSC' A
#
# COMPACT_ATOMS: atom_id res chain seq x y z
N MET A 1 -1.83 -10.39 -12.07
CA MET A 1 -0.78 -10.50 -11.02
C MET A 1 -1.36 -9.87 -9.76
N SER A 2 -1.32 -10.54 -8.61
CA SER A 2 -1.85 -9.97 -7.37
C SER A 2 -0.73 -9.20 -6.67
N ASN A 3 -0.82 -7.88 -6.61
CA ASN A 3 0.12 -6.98 -5.94
C ASN A 3 -0.12 -6.95 -4.42
N THR A 4 -0.63 -8.05 -3.87
CA THR A 4 -1.01 -8.17 -2.47
C THR A 4 0.18 -8.70 -1.67
N PRO A 5 0.74 -7.93 -0.72
CA PRO A 5 1.81 -8.40 0.14
C PRO A 5 1.37 -9.59 0.98
N LYS A 6 2.21 -10.62 1.04
CA LYS A 6 2.00 -11.83 1.84
C LYS A 6 2.88 -11.87 3.08
N THR A 7 3.91 -11.04 3.12
CA THR A 7 4.81 -10.88 4.26
C THR A 7 4.88 -9.43 4.72
N VAL A 8 5.29 -9.24 5.98
CA VAL A 8 5.54 -7.89 6.55
C VAL A 8 6.60 -7.15 5.74
N ASN A 9 7.67 -7.83 5.32
CA ASN A 9 8.74 -7.22 4.52
C ASN A 9 8.25 -6.75 3.15
N GLU A 10 7.41 -7.54 2.47
CA GLU A 10 6.80 -7.11 1.21
C GLU A 10 5.90 -5.89 1.40
N ALA A 11 5.12 -5.85 2.49
CA ALA A 11 4.30 -4.68 2.81
C ALA A 11 5.18 -3.45 3.02
N LEU A 12 6.20 -3.53 3.87
CA LEU A 12 7.13 -2.42 4.11
C LEU A 12 7.87 -1.98 2.84
N SER A 13 8.17 -2.90 1.92
CA SER A 13 8.82 -2.58 0.64
C SER A 13 7.97 -1.73 -0.30
N LEU A 14 6.68 -1.53 -0.01
CA LEU A 14 5.82 -0.63 -0.78
C LEU A 14 6.09 0.84 -0.44
N ALA A 15 6.65 1.15 0.73
CA ALA A 15 7.04 2.51 1.07
C ALA A 15 8.11 3.04 0.10
N GLY A 16 7.96 4.29 -0.31
CA GLY A 16 8.78 4.95 -1.32
C GLY A 16 8.41 4.61 -2.77
N LYS A 17 7.44 3.72 -3.02
CA LYS A 17 7.02 3.36 -4.38
C LYS A 17 5.84 4.20 -4.85
N THR A 18 5.87 4.53 -6.14
CA THR A 18 4.77 5.21 -6.83
C THR A 18 3.98 4.22 -7.67
N TRP A 19 2.67 4.33 -7.60
CA TRP A 19 1.72 3.48 -8.30
C TRP A 19 0.69 4.34 -9.03
N SER A 20 0.19 3.86 -10.16
CA SER A 20 -0.77 4.61 -10.98
C SER A 20 -1.91 3.73 -11.50
N ILE A 21 -3.13 4.28 -11.53
CA ILE A 21 -4.27 3.74 -12.28
C ILE A 21 -4.76 4.83 -13.24
N GLY A 22 -4.40 4.74 -14.52
CA GLY A 22 -4.68 5.82 -15.47
C GLY A 22 -4.06 7.12 -14.97
N GLU A 23 -4.89 8.12 -14.69
CA GLU A 23 -4.46 9.44 -14.18
C GLU A 23 -4.35 9.49 -12.64
N ASP A 24 -4.82 8.48 -11.90
CA ASP A 24 -4.71 8.45 -10.42
C ASP A 24 -3.34 7.90 -10.00
N VAL A 25 -2.41 8.81 -9.71
CA VAL A 25 -1.07 8.48 -9.21
C VAL A 25 -1.01 8.65 -7.70
N ARG A 26 -0.46 7.65 -7.01
CA ARG A 26 -0.24 7.65 -5.56
C ARG A 26 1.17 7.23 -5.24
N GLU A 27 1.86 8.04 -4.46
CA GLU A 27 3.15 7.73 -3.87
C GLU A 27 2.92 7.24 -2.44
N ILE A 28 3.37 6.03 -2.15
CA ILE A 28 3.29 5.46 -0.81
C ILE A 28 4.46 6.01 -0.02
N THR A 29 4.19 6.83 0.99
CA THR A 29 5.23 7.56 1.72
C THR A 29 5.80 6.73 2.86
N ARG A 30 4.94 6.03 3.61
CA ARG A 30 5.33 5.16 4.73
C ARG A 30 4.28 4.11 5.01
N ILE A 31 4.71 3.02 5.64
CA ILE A 31 3.86 1.93 6.10
C ILE A 31 4.14 1.67 7.56
N GLU A 32 3.08 1.60 8.36
CA GLU A 32 3.15 1.41 9.81
C GLU A 32 2.31 0.21 10.25
N ASN A 33 2.54 -0.26 11.47
CA ASN A 33 1.77 -1.33 12.11
C ASN A 33 1.66 -2.62 11.26
N ALA A 34 2.69 -2.91 10.45
CA ALA A 34 2.71 -4.06 9.57
C ALA A 34 2.86 -5.37 10.37
N GLN A 35 1.84 -6.22 10.33
CA GLN A 35 1.79 -7.49 11.05
C GLN A 35 0.98 -8.54 10.30
N VAL A 36 1.28 -9.82 10.54
CA VAL A 36 0.45 -10.92 10.05
C VAL A 36 -0.78 -11.03 10.95
N SER A 37 -1.98 -11.17 10.37
CA SER A 37 -3.21 -11.34 11.12
C SER A 37 -3.16 -12.61 11.98
N GLN A 38 -3.61 -12.49 13.22
CA GLN A 38 -3.67 -13.61 14.16
C GLN A 38 -4.78 -14.61 13.79
N TYR A 39 -5.84 -14.15 13.13
CA TYR A 39 -6.98 -14.96 12.69
C TYR A 39 -6.75 -15.59 11.31
N ASP A 40 -6.00 -14.91 10.45
CA ASP A 40 -5.63 -15.42 9.12
C ASP A 40 -4.14 -15.15 8.83
N ARG A 41 -3.33 -16.20 8.97
CA ARG A 41 -1.87 -16.12 8.75
C ARG A 41 -1.47 -15.77 7.31
N ARG A 42 -2.41 -15.75 6.36
CA ARG A 42 -2.16 -15.36 4.97
C ARG A 42 -2.39 -13.87 4.71
N THR A 43 -3.00 -13.17 5.66
CA THR A 43 -3.33 -11.76 5.53
C THR A 43 -2.34 -10.91 6.31
N VAL A 44 -1.70 -9.97 5.63
CA VAL A 44 -0.89 -8.92 6.25
C VAL A 44 -1.76 -7.69 6.47
N MET A 45 -1.78 -7.19 7.69
CA MET A 45 -2.42 -5.94 8.07
C MET A 45 -1.33 -4.88 8.22
N ALA A 46 -1.55 -3.70 7.68
CA ALA A 46 -0.67 -2.54 7.86
C ALA A 46 -1.46 -1.26 7.59
N ASP A 47 -0.92 -0.13 8.05
CA ASP A 47 -1.43 1.20 7.77
C ASP A 47 -0.59 1.82 6.64
N VAL A 48 -1.24 2.15 5.52
CA VAL A 48 -0.59 2.69 4.33
C VAL A 48 -0.83 4.19 4.26
N TYR A 49 0.24 4.96 4.38
CA TYR A 49 0.24 6.39 4.13
C TYR A 49 0.67 6.65 2.69
N TRP A 50 -0.05 7.54 2.03
CA TRP A 50 0.21 7.90 0.65
C TRP A 50 -0.15 9.35 0.38
N ARG A 51 0.42 9.89 -0.69
CA ARG A 51 0.12 11.21 -1.23
C ARG A 51 -0.08 11.14 -2.73
N LYS A 52 -0.75 12.14 -3.30
CA LYS A 52 -0.70 12.39 -4.74
C LYS A 52 0.61 13.14 -5.06
N PRO A 53 1.18 13.01 -6.27
CA PRO A 53 2.32 13.80 -6.70
C PRO A 53 2.09 15.30 -6.48
N GLY A 54 3.04 15.97 -5.84
CA GLY A 54 2.93 17.40 -5.48
C GLY A 54 1.92 17.73 -4.37
N GLY A 55 1.22 16.72 -3.82
CA GLY A 55 0.25 16.88 -2.75
C GLY A 55 0.82 16.60 -1.36
N LYS A 56 0.00 16.87 -0.33
CA LYS A 56 0.30 16.50 1.06
C LYS A 56 -0.07 15.03 1.31
N GLU A 57 0.68 14.38 2.21
CA GLU A 57 0.33 13.06 2.75
C GLU A 57 -1.05 13.10 3.41
N ARG A 58 -1.82 12.02 3.23
CA ARG A 58 -3.09 11.87 3.95
C ARG A 58 -2.86 11.70 5.44
N ILE A 59 -3.57 12.51 6.22
CA ILE A 59 -3.56 12.44 7.69
C ILE A 59 -4.03 11.07 8.19
N LYS A 60 -5.07 10.51 7.55
CA LYS A 60 -5.60 9.19 7.89
C LYS A 60 -4.96 8.13 6.98
N PRO A 61 -4.30 7.11 7.54
CA PRO A 61 -3.79 6.00 6.76
C PRO A 61 -4.95 5.21 6.13
N THR A 62 -4.63 4.49 5.06
CA THR A 62 -5.54 3.52 4.45
C THR A 62 -5.11 2.12 4.87
N PRO A 63 -6.00 1.26 5.38
CA PRO A 63 -5.65 -0.12 5.70
C PRO A 63 -5.10 -0.83 4.47
N LEU A 64 -4.04 -1.63 4.64
CA LEU A 64 -3.38 -2.35 3.55
C LEU A 64 -4.37 -3.23 2.79
N THR A 65 -5.33 -3.87 3.47
CA THR A 65 -6.38 -4.69 2.83
C THR A 65 -7.29 -3.89 1.88
N THR A 66 -7.59 -2.64 2.23
CA THR A 66 -8.34 -1.74 1.33
C THR A 66 -7.43 -1.22 0.23
N PHE A 67 -6.19 -0.88 0.56
CA PHE A 67 -5.22 -0.34 -0.38
C PHE A 67 -4.78 -1.38 -1.42
N THR A 68 -4.72 -2.66 -1.07
CA THR A 68 -4.40 -3.76 -1.99
C THR A 68 -5.45 -3.95 -3.07
N THR A 69 -6.74 -3.71 -2.76
CA THR A 69 -7.80 -3.68 -3.78
C THR A 69 -7.52 -2.64 -4.86
N TRP A 70 -6.93 -1.51 -4.47
CA TRP A 70 -6.47 -0.48 -5.41
C TRP A 70 -5.15 -0.90 -6.09
N LEU A 71 -4.14 -1.38 -5.34
CA LEU A 71 -2.86 -1.84 -5.90
C LEU A 71 -3.00 -2.95 -6.94
N ASN A 72 -3.96 -3.86 -6.77
CA ASN A 72 -4.22 -4.93 -7.74
C ASN A 72 -4.71 -4.42 -9.09
N LYS A 73 -5.21 -3.17 -9.15
CA LYS A 73 -5.60 -2.48 -10.38
C LYS A 73 -4.53 -1.49 -10.85
N ALA A 74 -3.59 -1.13 -9.97
CA ALA A 74 -2.51 -0.19 -10.25
C ALA A 74 -1.31 -0.89 -10.88
N THR A 75 -0.60 -0.15 -11.72
CA THR A 75 0.71 -0.53 -12.22
C THR A 75 1.78 0.24 -11.46
N PRO A 76 2.88 -0.41 -11.06
CA PRO A 76 4.01 0.32 -10.49
C PRO A 76 4.55 1.27 -11.56
N SER A 77 4.74 2.54 -11.20
CA SER A 77 5.37 3.53 -12.08
C SER A 77 6.88 3.41 -11.89
N CYS A 78 7.61 3.02 -12.94
CA CYS A 78 9.08 2.97 -12.96
C CYS A 78 9.69 4.37 -12.87
#